data_AF-A0A817XJL3-F1
#
_entry.id   AF-A0A817XJL3-F1
#
_cell.length_a   1.000
_cell.length_b   1.000
_cell.length_c   1.000
_cell.angle_alpha   90.00
_cell.angle_beta   90.00
_cell.angle_gamma   90.00
#
_symmetry.space_group_name_H-M   'P 1'
#
loop_
_entity.id
_entity.type
_entity.pdbx_description
1 polymer ?
#
loop_
_entity_poly.entity_id
_entity_poly.type
_entity_poly.pdbx_seq_one_letter_code
_entity_poly.pdbx_strand_id
1 'polypeptide(L)'
;MSLLLFIFLCQIFLSHGTILNCDFETSCNDLGLYGYWDITDGYHPQPIDHGHTLNTKAGYYVVYNPSPGARGFEIKTKSWLQPSTNRSLCFRMWHYASQINFLFTVSIVQGDGVELIRTLASVSDKNVSTIDWTLIEVKLPNEKIGISVQTVITQKYLAFDDISVDNCDGPPPSLPKVLYTCDFESSCSESFVSLPMYPYQWLITNASDADSIEIFAPSTDFTYGNKSGHYAFVPVSKRIDEGKVGYLHLQKQLQITPQETYCLNFQYYAYHQVAEVI
;
A
#
# COMPACT_ATOMS: atom_id res chain seq x y z
N MET A 1 4.18 -23.61 40.45
CA MET A 1 4.45 -22.17 40.54
C MET A 1 5.62 -21.87 39.61
N SER A 2 5.35 -21.38 38.40
CA SER A 2 6.38 -20.90 37.48
C SER A 2 5.79 -19.74 36.71
N LEU A 3 6.38 -18.57 36.94
CA LEU A 3 6.01 -17.29 36.36
C LEU A 3 6.66 -17.25 34.96
N LEU A 4 5.87 -17.25 33.89
CA LEU A 4 6.39 -16.95 32.56
C LEU A 4 6.45 -15.43 32.40
N LEU A 5 7.66 -14.89 32.34
CA LEU A 5 7.93 -13.49 32.05
C LEU A 5 7.91 -13.31 30.52
N PHE A 6 6.85 -12.75 29.97
CA PHE A 6 6.80 -12.33 28.57
C PHE A 6 7.40 -10.92 28.45
N ILE A 7 8.63 -10.83 27.96
CA ILE A 7 9.22 -9.55 27.52
C ILE A 7 8.68 -9.29 26.11
N PHE A 8 7.69 -8.41 25.99
CA PHE A 8 7.31 -7.85 24.70
C PHE A 8 8.38 -6.84 24.27
N LEU A 9 9.22 -7.25 23.31
CA LEU A 9 10.02 -6.32 22.52
C LEU A 9 9.07 -5.56 21.58
N CYS A 10 8.61 -4.40 22.02
CA CYS A 10 7.95 -3.42 21.16
C CYS A 10 9.03 -2.81 20.24
N GLN A 11 9.15 -3.33 19.02
CA GLN A 11 9.90 -2.65 17.98
C GLN A 11 9.02 -1.55 17.42
N ILE A 12 9.26 -0.31 17.86
CA ILE A 12 8.69 0.88 17.24
C ILE A 12 9.42 1.07 15.91
N PHE A 13 8.79 0.66 14.81
CA PHE A 13 9.19 1.11 13.50
C PHE A 13 8.79 2.59 13.39
N LEU A 14 9.78 3.48 13.34
CA LEU A 14 9.58 4.83 12.83
C LEU A 14 9.30 4.70 11.33
N SER A 15 8.04 4.51 10.95
CA SER A 15 7.62 4.96 9.63
C SER A 15 7.93 6.45 9.58
N HIS A 16 8.44 6.96 8.46
CA HIS A 16 8.55 8.41 8.29
C HIS A 16 7.12 8.94 8.40
N GLY A 17 6.82 9.51 9.58
CA GLY A 17 5.47 9.60 10.10
C GLY A 17 4.59 10.35 9.13
N THR A 18 3.47 9.73 8.78
CA THR A 18 2.31 10.43 8.23
C THR A 18 2.11 11.70 9.06
N ILE A 19 2.10 12.86 8.40
CA ILE A 19 2.09 14.16 9.09
C ILE A 19 0.77 14.31 9.86
N LEU A 20 -0.29 13.75 9.30
CA LEU A 20 -1.59 13.55 9.94
C LEU A 20 -2.14 12.21 9.45
N ASN A 21 -2.64 11.38 10.36
CA ASN A 21 -3.40 10.18 10.02
C ASN A 21 -4.49 9.93 11.07
N CYS A 22 -5.73 9.82 10.62
CA CYS A 22 -6.87 9.52 11.45
C CYS A 22 -7.85 8.65 10.66
N ASP A 23 -7.92 7.39 11.06
CA ASP A 23 -8.82 6.36 10.53
C ASP A 23 -10.03 6.13 11.43
N PHE A 24 -10.15 6.90 12.52
CA PHE A 24 -11.20 6.83 13.57
C PHE A 24 -11.33 5.49 14.32
N GLU A 25 -10.59 4.45 13.94
CA GLU A 25 -10.51 3.18 14.67
C GLU A 25 -9.81 3.32 16.03
N THR A 26 -9.01 4.39 16.17
CA THR A 26 -8.34 4.78 17.41
C THR A 26 -8.48 6.28 17.65
N SER A 27 -8.05 6.74 18.83
CA SER A 27 -8.16 8.16 19.21
C SER A 27 -7.37 9.09 18.29
N CYS A 28 -8.08 9.91 17.51
CA CYS A 28 -7.49 10.93 16.65
C CYS A 28 -7.14 12.22 17.41
N ASN A 29 -6.03 12.20 18.13
CA ASN A 29 -5.64 13.31 19.01
C ASN A 29 -5.30 14.61 18.26
N ASP A 30 -4.88 14.54 17.00
CA ASP A 30 -4.49 15.71 16.19
C ASP A 30 -5.67 16.42 15.51
N LEU A 31 -6.87 15.83 15.57
CA LEU A 31 -8.09 16.41 15.04
C LEU A 31 -9.03 16.87 16.15
N GLY A 32 -9.62 18.04 15.96
CA GLY A 32 -10.75 18.53 16.73
C GLY A 32 -12.01 18.47 15.89
N LEU A 33 -13.03 17.78 16.42
CA LEU A 33 -14.38 17.73 15.88
C LEU A 33 -15.20 18.81 16.57
N TYR A 34 -15.70 19.80 15.81
CA TYR A 34 -16.46 20.92 16.37
C TYR A 34 -17.86 20.99 15.77
N GLY A 35 -18.85 21.16 16.64
CA GLY A 35 -20.25 21.23 16.24
C GLY A 35 -20.92 19.85 16.26
N TYR A 36 -21.48 19.42 15.13
CA TYR A 36 -22.35 18.23 15.03
C TYR A 36 -21.67 17.06 14.32
N TRP A 37 -20.37 16.88 14.62
CA TRP A 37 -19.57 15.76 14.14
C TRP A 37 -19.45 14.75 15.28
N ASP A 38 -19.96 13.55 15.06
CA ASP A 38 -19.92 12.44 16.04
C ASP A 38 -19.19 11.25 15.42
N ILE A 39 -18.44 10.51 16.23
CA ILE A 39 -17.83 9.24 15.80
C ILE A 39 -18.88 8.13 15.97
N THR A 40 -19.05 7.28 14.96
CA THR A 40 -20.01 6.16 14.98
C THR A 40 -19.47 4.99 14.16
N ASP A 41 -20.25 3.90 14.09
CA ASP A 41 -19.93 2.68 13.36
C ASP A 41 -21.10 2.26 12.44
N GLY A 42 -20.94 1.18 11.67
CA GLY A 42 -21.97 0.66 10.78
C GLY A 42 -23.10 -0.14 11.45
N TYR A 43 -23.10 -0.28 12.79
CA TYR A 43 -24.20 -0.93 13.52
C TYR A 43 -25.36 0.02 13.84
N HIS A 44 -25.14 1.33 13.75
CA HIS A 44 -26.17 2.34 14.01
C HIS A 44 -27.07 2.55 12.77
N PRO A 45 -28.37 2.89 12.95
CA PRO A 45 -29.33 2.94 11.85
C PRO A 45 -29.11 4.16 10.95
N GLN A 46 -28.34 3.99 9.88
CA GLN A 46 -28.05 4.97 8.82
C GLN A 46 -27.84 4.24 7.47
N PRO A 47 -27.87 4.93 6.31
CA PRO A 47 -27.58 4.32 5.00
C PRO A 47 -26.13 3.85 4.83
N ILE A 48 -25.24 4.20 5.76
CA ILE A 48 -23.84 3.74 5.80
C ILE A 48 -23.78 2.53 6.73
N ASP A 49 -23.41 1.37 6.20
CA ASP A 49 -23.34 0.12 6.96
C ASP A 49 -21.91 -0.38 7.18
N HIS A 50 -20.89 0.38 6.80
CA HIS A 50 -19.49 0.06 7.06
C HIS A 50 -18.60 1.31 7.09
N GLY A 51 -17.61 1.32 7.98
CA GLY A 51 -16.49 2.27 7.91
C GLY A 51 -15.57 1.92 6.75
N HIS A 52 -14.92 2.94 6.18
CA HIS A 52 -14.03 2.77 5.03
C HIS A 52 -12.80 1.95 5.41
N THR A 53 -12.15 2.28 6.52
CA THR A 53 -10.88 1.69 6.97
C THR A 53 -10.92 0.17 7.03
N LEU A 54 -11.92 -0.38 7.73
CA LEU A 54 -12.07 -1.83 7.91
C LEU A 54 -12.95 -2.47 6.85
N ASN A 55 -13.73 -1.69 6.10
CA ASN A 55 -14.78 -2.18 5.21
C ASN A 55 -15.74 -3.18 5.91
N THR A 56 -16.08 -2.89 7.17
CA THR A 56 -17.04 -3.69 7.96
C THR A 56 -17.92 -2.79 8.83
N LYS A 57 -19.02 -3.35 9.34
CA LYS A 57 -19.90 -2.70 10.32
C LYS A 57 -19.18 -2.25 11.60
N ALA A 58 -18.07 -2.89 11.93
CA ALA A 58 -17.29 -2.57 13.13
C ALA A 58 -16.32 -1.41 12.93
N GLY A 59 -16.10 -0.97 11.68
CA GLY A 59 -15.25 0.19 11.40
C GLY A 59 -15.91 1.49 11.83
N TYR A 60 -15.10 2.35 12.44
CA TYR A 60 -15.51 3.65 12.94
C TYR A 60 -15.26 4.74 11.88
N TYR A 61 -16.14 5.73 11.86
CA TYR A 61 -16.03 6.89 10.98
C TYR A 61 -16.69 8.10 11.65
N VAL A 62 -16.46 9.31 11.14
CA VAL A 62 -17.12 10.51 11.65
C VAL A 62 -18.34 10.85 10.81
N VAL A 63 -19.50 11.00 11.46
CA VAL A 63 -20.76 11.33 10.83
C VAL A 63 -21.23 12.72 11.23
N TYR A 64 -21.87 13.41 10.29
CA TYR A 64 -22.55 14.65 10.54
C TYR A 64 -23.99 14.39 11.01
N ASN A 65 -24.28 14.78 12.26
CA ASN A 65 -25.56 14.53 12.93
C ASN A 65 -26.20 15.82 13.47
N PRO A 66 -26.71 16.70 12.59
CA PRO A 66 -27.19 18.02 12.99
C PRO A 66 -28.53 17.95 13.75
N SER A 67 -28.65 18.75 14.81
CA SER A 67 -29.96 19.11 15.39
C SER A 67 -30.74 20.07 14.46
N PRO A 68 -32.08 20.15 14.52
CA PRO A 68 -32.83 21.18 13.78
C PRO A 68 -32.34 22.59 14.12
N GLY A 69 -31.95 23.38 13.12
CA GLY A 69 -31.38 24.73 13.31
C GLY A 69 -29.91 24.76 13.74
N ALA A 70 -29.25 23.60 13.78
CA ALA A 70 -27.84 23.41 14.10
C ALA A 70 -26.89 24.14 13.15
N ARG A 71 -25.79 24.63 13.72
CA ARG A 71 -24.58 25.06 13.03
C ARG A 71 -23.37 24.35 13.62
N GLY A 72 -22.75 23.46 12.84
CA GLY A 72 -21.54 22.76 13.23
C GLY A 72 -20.83 22.39 11.96
N PHE A 73 -19.65 22.95 11.77
CA PHE A 73 -19.13 23.13 10.43
C PHE A 73 -17.65 22.90 10.36
N GLU A 74 -17.03 22.22 11.32
CA GLU A 74 -15.57 22.18 11.30
C GLU A 74 -14.99 20.91 11.91
N ILE A 75 -14.20 20.24 11.09
CA ILE A 75 -13.13 19.36 11.54
C ILE A 75 -11.84 20.12 11.29
N LYS A 76 -11.01 20.32 12.32
CA LYS A 76 -9.72 21.00 12.16
C LYS A 76 -8.58 20.32 12.85
N THR A 77 -7.39 20.52 12.31
CA THR A 77 -6.15 20.15 12.98
C THR A 77 -5.96 20.97 14.25
N LYS A 78 -5.63 20.31 15.37
CA LYS A 78 -5.31 20.98 16.64
C LYS A 78 -3.96 21.68 16.62
N SER A 79 -3.05 21.19 15.78
CA SER A 79 -1.69 21.67 15.62
C SER A 79 -1.42 22.10 14.18
N TRP A 80 -0.39 22.94 14.03
CA TRP A 80 0.11 23.34 12.72
C TRP A 80 0.86 22.20 12.05
N LEU A 81 0.53 21.93 10.79
CA LEU A 81 1.28 21.01 9.92
C LEU A 81 2.48 21.74 9.34
N GLN A 82 3.62 21.06 9.33
CA GLN A 82 4.86 21.58 8.77
C GLN A 82 5.02 21.08 7.33
N PRO A 83 5.37 21.96 6.38
CA PRO A 83 5.57 21.54 5.00
C PRO A 83 6.85 20.70 4.87
N SER A 84 6.86 19.81 3.87
CA SER A 84 8.09 19.10 3.48
C SER A 84 8.93 19.99 2.57
N THR A 85 10.24 20.06 2.82
CA THR A 85 11.16 20.89 2.02
C THR A 85 11.38 20.32 0.61
N ASN A 86 11.17 19.01 0.42
CA ASN A 86 11.58 18.30 -0.80
C ASN A 86 10.44 17.57 -1.52
N ARG A 87 9.25 17.49 -0.92
CA ARG A 87 8.12 16.73 -1.48
C ARG A 87 6.82 17.49 -1.30
N SER A 88 5.92 17.37 -2.27
CA SER A 88 4.57 17.94 -2.13
C SER A 88 3.74 17.12 -1.16
N LEU A 89 2.96 17.79 -0.32
CA LEU A 89 2.00 17.15 0.58
C LEU A 89 0.61 17.15 -0.06
N CYS A 90 -0.14 16.09 0.22
CA CYS A 90 -1.52 15.92 -0.20
C CYS A 90 -2.39 15.66 1.03
N PHE A 91 -3.49 16.41 1.13
CA PHE A 91 -4.59 16.09 2.02
C PHE A 91 -5.48 15.06 1.33
N ARG A 92 -5.85 14.02 2.08
CA ARG A 92 -6.75 12.96 1.63
C ARG A 92 -7.82 12.74 2.68
N MET A 93 -9.02 12.41 2.19
CA MET A 93 -10.16 12.08 3.02
C MET A 93 -11.13 11.25 2.21
N TRP A 94 -11.69 10.20 2.81
CA TRP A 94 -12.80 9.48 2.23
C TRP A 94 -14.11 10.10 2.72
N HIS A 95 -15.09 10.15 1.83
CA HIS A 95 -16.41 10.68 2.18
C HIS A 95 -17.53 9.80 1.65
N TYR A 96 -18.63 9.81 2.38
CA TYR A 96 -19.91 9.29 1.96
C TYR A 96 -20.94 10.41 2.11
N ALA A 97 -21.78 10.58 1.10
CA ALA A 97 -22.92 11.48 1.15
C ALA A 97 -24.07 10.84 0.38
N SER A 98 -25.33 10.97 0.81
CA SER A 98 -26.47 10.44 0.06
C SER A 98 -27.25 11.56 -0.61
N GLN A 99 -27.23 11.61 -1.95
CA GLN A 99 -28.05 12.51 -2.80
C GLN A 99 -27.93 14.02 -2.48
N ILE A 100 -26.82 14.47 -1.91
CA ILE A 100 -26.57 15.88 -1.56
C ILE A 100 -25.23 16.39 -2.09
N ASN A 101 -25.25 17.52 -2.79
CA ASN A 101 -24.02 18.29 -2.98
C ASN A 101 -23.64 18.80 -1.60
N PHE A 102 -22.43 18.53 -1.11
CA PHE A 102 -21.89 19.19 0.07
C PHE A 102 -20.71 20.02 -0.39
N LEU A 103 -20.57 21.22 0.16
CA LEU A 103 -19.40 22.06 -0.07
C LEU A 103 -18.48 21.83 1.12
N PHE A 104 -17.29 21.28 0.90
CA PHE A 104 -16.23 21.43 1.89
C PHE A 104 -15.18 22.41 1.41
N THR A 105 -14.71 23.24 2.34
CA THR A 105 -13.57 24.11 2.11
C THR A 105 -12.40 23.55 2.89
N VAL A 106 -11.31 23.20 2.20
CA VAL A 106 -10.00 23.00 2.86
C VAL A 106 -9.37 24.37 2.99
N SER A 107 -9.30 24.87 4.21
CA SER A 107 -8.74 26.18 4.49
C SER A 107 -7.35 26.09 5.08
N ILE A 108 -6.49 27.02 4.69
CA ILE A 108 -5.21 27.30 5.36
C ILE A 108 -5.43 28.38 6.41
N VAL A 109 -4.69 28.32 7.51
CA VAL A 109 -4.54 29.40 8.50
C VAL A 109 -3.12 29.97 8.32
N GLN A 110 -2.86 31.28 8.50
CA GLN A 110 -1.52 31.87 8.28
C GLN A 110 -1.09 32.81 9.41
N GLY A 111 0.00 32.47 10.11
CA GLY A 111 0.62 33.31 11.15
C GLY A 111 0.14 33.01 12.57
N ASP A 112 0.83 33.57 13.57
CA ASP A 112 0.63 33.30 15.01
C ASP A 112 -0.65 33.93 15.61
N GLY A 113 -1.72 34.04 14.81
CA GLY A 113 -3.01 34.57 15.26
C GLY A 113 -3.90 35.22 14.18
N VAL A 114 -3.57 35.13 12.90
CA VAL A 114 -4.41 35.67 11.81
C VAL A 114 -4.98 34.51 10.99
N GLU A 115 -6.29 34.28 11.08
CA GLU A 115 -6.99 33.31 10.24
C GLU A 115 -7.14 33.85 8.81
N LEU A 116 -6.11 33.67 7.98
CA LEU A 116 -6.24 33.90 6.54
C LEU A 116 -6.76 32.63 5.86
N ILE A 117 -8.07 32.49 5.83
CA ILE A 117 -8.79 31.36 5.23
C ILE A 117 -8.63 31.39 3.70
N ARG A 118 -7.80 30.49 3.15
CA ARG A 118 -7.72 30.23 1.69
C ARG A 118 -8.39 28.91 1.34
N THR A 119 -9.44 28.95 0.52
CA THR A 119 -10.07 27.75 -0.06
C THR A 119 -9.13 27.07 -1.05
N LEU A 120 -8.60 25.90 -0.71
CA LEU A 120 -7.75 25.09 -1.60
C LEU A 120 -8.56 24.22 -2.55
N ALA A 121 -9.66 23.66 -2.04
CA ALA A 121 -10.57 22.84 -2.81
C ALA A 121 -11.99 23.12 -2.33
N SER A 122 -12.90 23.06 -3.29
CA SER A 122 -14.33 23.17 -3.07
C SER A 122 -14.98 22.11 -3.94
N VAL A 123 -15.23 20.95 -3.35
CA VAL A 123 -15.98 19.90 -4.05
C VAL A 123 -17.44 20.27 -3.91
N SER A 124 -18.13 20.40 -5.04
CA SER A 124 -19.59 20.52 -5.12
C SER A 124 -20.06 19.40 -6.03
N ASP A 125 -19.82 18.17 -5.60
CA ASP A 125 -20.06 17.03 -6.47
C ASP A 125 -21.57 16.85 -6.68
N LYS A 126 -22.01 16.97 -7.94
CA LYS A 126 -23.37 16.63 -8.36
C LYS A 126 -23.57 15.11 -8.48
N ASN A 127 -22.46 14.36 -8.54
CA ASN A 127 -22.39 12.90 -8.54
C ASN A 127 -21.87 12.42 -7.19
N VAL A 128 -22.58 12.86 -6.16
CA VAL A 128 -22.59 12.29 -4.82
C VAL A 128 -22.53 10.76 -4.90
N SER A 129 -21.59 10.13 -4.20
CA SER A 129 -21.58 8.68 -4.16
C SER A 129 -22.73 8.17 -3.31
N THR A 130 -23.82 7.82 -4.00
CA THR A 130 -24.99 7.20 -3.38
C THR A 130 -24.78 5.72 -3.07
N ILE A 131 -23.61 5.16 -3.45
CA ILE A 131 -23.35 3.72 -3.44
C ILE A 131 -22.25 3.39 -2.42
N ASP A 132 -21.16 4.16 -2.35
CA ASP A 132 -19.99 3.82 -1.52
C ASP A 132 -19.06 5.02 -1.17
N TRP A 133 -18.01 4.81 -0.40
CA TRP A 133 -17.01 5.83 -0.07
C TRP A 133 -16.27 6.36 -1.32
N THR A 134 -15.96 7.66 -1.33
CA THR A 134 -15.21 8.32 -2.42
C THR A 134 -14.03 9.12 -1.89
N LEU A 135 -12.88 8.98 -2.54
CA LEU A 135 -11.65 9.70 -2.18
C LEU A 135 -11.69 11.15 -2.64
N ILE A 136 -11.37 12.04 -1.72
CA ILE A 136 -10.95 13.42 -1.98
C ILE A 136 -9.44 13.48 -1.85
N GLU A 137 -8.77 14.08 -2.84
CA GLU A 137 -7.34 14.40 -2.77
C GLU A 137 -7.10 15.86 -3.15
N VAL A 138 -6.34 16.57 -2.32
CA VAL A 138 -6.02 18.00 -2.50
C VAL A 138 -4.53 18.21 -2.29
N LYS A 139 -3.83 18.70 -3.31
CA LYS A 139 -2.43 19.11 -3.19
C LYS A 139 -2.32 20.36 -2.32
N LEU A 140 -1.47 20.29 -1.29
CA LEU A 140 -1.25 21.36 -0.34
C LEU A 140 -0.09 22.26 -0.78
N PRO A 141 -0.14 23.57 -0.47
CA PRO A 141 1.00 24.46 -0.72
C PRO A 141 2.15 24.16 0.24
N ASN A 142 3.34 24.61 -0.18
CA ASN A 142 4.59 24.40 0.56
C ASN A 142 4.77 25.47 1.66
N GLU A 143 3.88 25.51 2.65
CA GLU A 143 3.91 26.46 3.76
C GLU A 143 3.35 25.82 5.06
N LYS A 144 3.58 26.45 6.22
CA LYS A 144 3.05 26.00 7.51
C LYS A 144 1.55 26.30 7.57
N ILE A 145 0.73 25.26 7.70
CA ILE A 145 -0.73 25.36 7.56
C ILE A 145 -1.45 24.59 8.67
N GLY A 146 -2.61 25.10 9.10
CA GLY A 146 -3.65 24.28 9.70
C GLY A 146 -4.63 23.84 8.62
N ILE A 147 -5.23 22.66 8.76
CA ILE A 147 -6.32 22.22 7.89
C ILE A 147 -7.63 22.37 8.65
N SER A 148 -8.59 23.01 8.00
CA SER A 148 -9.98 23.05 8.42
C SER A 148 -10.84 22.55 7.27
N VAL A 149 -11.72 21.59 7.57
CA VAL A 149 -12.72 21.04 6.65
C VAL A 149 -14.07 21.58 7.10
N GLN A 150 -14.63 22.49 6.31
CA GLN A 150 -15.89 23.15 6.66
C GLN A 150 -17.04 22.82 5.73
N THR A 151 -18.17 22.37 6.26
CA THR A 151 -19.40 22.09 5.50
C THR A 151 -20.42 23.24 5.60
N VAL A 152 -21.12 23.55 4.51
CA VAL A 152 -22.14 24.62 4.45
C VAL A 152 -23.58 24.08 4.49
N ILE A 153 -23.78 22.78 4.75
CA ILE A 153 -25.11 22.13 4.66
C ILE A 153 -25.46 21.34 5.93
N THR A 154 -26.76 21.30 6.24
CA THR A 154 -27.39 20.84 7.49
C THR A 154 -28.13 19.50 7.39
N GLN A 155 -27.81 18.65 6.40
CA GLN A 155 -28.57 17.42 6.14
C GLN A 155 -27.84 16.17 6.67
N LYS A 156 -28.62 15.19 7.11
CA LYS A 156 -28.12 13.91 7.62
C LYS A 156 -27.40 13.12 6.52
N TYR A 157 -26.57 12.16 6.93
CA TYR A 157 -25.90 11.18 6.08
C TYR A 157 -24.69 11.71 5.29
N LEU A 158 -24.03 12.73 5.81
CA LEU A 158 -22.66 13.07 5.42
C LEU A 158 -21.70 12.41 6.41
N ALA A 159 -20.72 11.67 5.92
CA ALA A 159 -19.68 11.07 6.74
C ALA A 159 -18.32 11.24 6.09
N PHE A 160 -17.30 11.29 6.95
CA PHE A 160 -15.91 11.28 6.55
C PHE A 160 -15.17 10.14 7.26
N ASP A 161 -14.14 9.65 6.59
CA ASP A 161 -13.26 8.63 7.13
C ASP A 161 -11.84 8.86 6.57
N ASP A 162 -10.83 8.23 7.18
CA ASP A 162 -9.45 8.22 6.68
C ASP A 162 -8.88 9.61 6.33
N ILE A 163 -8.96 10.54 7.29
CA ILE A 163 -8.41 11.89 7.16
C ILE A 163 -6.89 11.83 7.33
N SER A 164 -6.16 12.17 6.27
CA SER A 164 -4.70 12.09 6.29
C SER A 164 -4.01 13.24 5.54
N VAL A 165 -2.78 13.51 5.95
CA VAL A 165 -1.81 14.34 5.23
C VAL A 165 -0.50 13.59 5.17
N ASP A 166 -0.08 13.29 3.95
CA ASP A 166 1.21 12.69 3.66
C ASP A 166 1.73 13.23 2.32
N ASN A 167 2.91 12.76 1.91
CA ASN A 167 3.45 13.01 0.59
C ASN A 167 2.47 12.57 -0.50
N CYS A 168 2.34 13.39 -1.55
CA CYS A 168 1.48 13.08 -2.68
C CYS A 168 1.88 11.75 -3.34
N ASP A 169 3.19 11.49 -3.49
CA ASP A 169 3.69 10.28 -4.13
C ASP A 169 3.86 9.10 -3.14
N GLY A 170 3.20 9.15 -1.98
CA GLY A 170 3.28 8.12 -0.94
C GLY A 170 4.59 8.14 -0.14
N PRO A 171 4.83 7.16 0.75
CA PRO A 171 6.10 7.06 1.45
C PRO A 171 7.26 6.94 0.43
N PRO A 172 8.48 7.39 0.78
CA PRO A 172 9.64 7.13 -0.07
C PRO A 172 9.71 5.62 -0.33
N PRO A 173 9.99 5.17 -1.57
CA PRO A 173 10.16 3.75 -1.83
C PRO A 173 11.24 3.23 -0.88
N SER A 174 10.84 2.32 0.02
CA SER A 174 11.81 1.58 0.80
C SER A 174 12.58 0.68 -0.15
N LEU A 175 13.90 0.56 0.05
CA LEU A 175 14.65 -0.44 -0.67
C LEU A 175 14.02 -1.80 -0.37
N PRO A 176 13.68 -2.61 -1.40
CA PRO A 176 13.13 -3.92 -1.16
C PRO A 176 14.12 -4.72 -0.33
N LYS A 177 13.64 -5.30 0.77
CA LYS A 177 14.45 -6.21 1.57
C LYS A 177 14.68 -7.48 0.75
N VAL A 178 15.87 -7.61 0.18
CA VAL A 178 16.25 -8.81 -0.57
C VAL A 178 16.50 -9.95 0.41
N LEU A 179 15.57 -10.91 0.47
CA LEU A 179 15.70 -12.08 1.33
C LEU A 179 16.76 -13.07 0.83
N TYR A 180 16.90 -13.17 -0.49
CA TYR A 180 17.81 -14.09 -1.15
C TYR A 180 18.12 -13.60 -2.57
N THR A 181 19.36 -13.79 -3.01
CA THR A 181 19.80 -13.55 -4.39
C THR A 181 20.70 -14.69 -4.82
N CYS A 182 20.58 -15.11 -6.08
CA CYS A 182 21.50 -16.06 -6.70
C CYS A 182 21.60 -15.77 -8.19
N ASP A 183 22.83 -15.56 -8.64
CA ASP A 183 23.22 -15.34 -10.04
C ASP A 183 23.80 -16.61 -10.69
N PHE A 184 23.87 -17.71 -9.93
CA PHE A 184 24.49 -18.99 -10.28
C PHE A 184 26.01 -18.96 -10.50
N GLU A 185 26.67 -17.80 -10.42
CA GLU A 185 28.13 -17.66 -10.58
C GLU A 185 28.91 -17.95 -9.30
N SER A 186 28.23 -17.88 -8.16
CA SER A 186 28.81 -18.04 -6.83
C SER A 186 28.33 -19.32 -6.14
N SER A 187 28.73 -19.51 -4.89
CA SER A 187 28.36 -20.68 -4.06
C SER A 187 26.85 -20.86 -3.82
N CYS A 188 25.99 -19.94 -4.31
CA CYS A 188 24.54 -20.08 -4.20
C CYS A 188 23.98 -21.20 -5.09
N SER A 189 24.68 -21.59 -6.16
CA SER A 189 24.27 -22.68 -7.05
C SER A 189 24.07 -24.00 -6.30
N GLU A 190 24.91 -24.28 -5.29
CA GLU A 190 24.81 -25.46 -4.42
C GLU A 190 23.56 -25.48 -3.55
N SER A 191 22.88 -24.34 -3.38
CA SER A 191 21.61 -24.26 -2.63
C SER A 191 20.41 -24.73 -3.45
N PHE A 192 20.57 -24.96 -4.76
CA PHE A 192 19.49 -25.39 -5.64
C PHE A 192 19.67 -26.86 -6.04
N VAL A 193 18.58 -27.62 -5.99
CA VAL A 193 18.57 -29.02 -6.40
C VAL A 193 17.40 -29.33 -7.32
N SER A 194 17.66 -30.12 -8.35
CA SER A 194 16.60 -30.70 -9.17
C SER A 194 15.93 -31.85 -8.41
N LEU A 195 14.60 -31.85 -8.33
CA LEU A 195 13.88 -32.95 -7.67
C LEU A 195 13.82 -34.19 -8.58
N PRO A 196 14.39 -35.33 -8.17
CA PRO A 196 14.61 -36.49 -9.06
C PRO A 196 13.34 -37.27 -9.41
N MET A 197 12.23 -37.04 -8.69
CA MET A 197 10.94 -37.71 -8.93
C MET A 197 10.16 -37.15 -10.13
N TYR A 198 10.62 -36.03 -10.71
CA TYR A 198 9.96 -35.35 -11.82
C TYR A 198 10.67 -35.63 -13.15
N PRO A 199 9.96 -35.63 -14.29
CA PRO A 199 10.56 -36.00 -15.57
C PRO A 199 11.56 -34.97 -16.12
N TYR A 200 11.38 -33.69 -15.80
CA TYR A 200 12.28 -32.62 -16.24
C TYR A 200 13.31 -32.32 -15.16
N GLN A 201 14.58 -32.62 -15.47
CA GLN A 201 15.69 -32.44 -14.55
C GLN A 201 16.44 -31.14 -14.87
N TRP A 202 16.59 -30.29 -13.86
CA TRP A 202 17.35 -29.05 -13.97
C TRP A 202 18.85 -29.32 -13.82
N LEU A 203 19.63 -28.64 -14.66
CA LEU A 203 21.09 -28.62 -14.62
C LEU A 203 21.53 -27.17 -14.42
N ILE A 204 22.46 -26.93 -13.50
CA ILE A 204 23.13 -25.63 -13.38
C ILE A 204 24.51 -25.79 -14.00
N THR A 205 24.75 -25.10 -15.10
CA THR A 205 26.02 -25.20 -15.84
C THR A 205 26.30 -23.92 -16.62
N ASN A 206 27.51 -23.78 -17.15
CA ASN A 206 27.90 -22.64 -17.96
C ASN A 206 27.28 -22.68 -19.37
N ALA A 207 27.16 -21.52 -20.01
CA ALA A 207 26.59 -21.40 -21.35
C ALA A 207 27.29 -22.29 -22.39
N SER A 208 28.63 -22.45 -22.30
CA SER A 208 29.38 -23.30 -23.23
C SER A 208 28.97 -24.76 -23.16
N ASP A 209 28.78 -25.29 -21.95
CA ASP A 209 28.41 -26.68 -21.72
C ASP A 209 26.92 -26.90 -22.07
N ALA A 210 26.06 -25.96 -21.74
CA ALA A 210 24.64 -26.02 -22.10
C ALA A 210 24.42 -26.02 -23.63
N ASP A 211 25.14 -25.18 -24.38
CA ASP A 211 25.14 -25.13 -25.86
C ASP A 211 25.60 -26.47 -26.47
N SER A 212 26.46 -27.21 -25.78
CA SER A 212 26.89 -28.55 -26.20
C SER A 212 25.86 -29.66 -25.93
N ILE A 213 24.99 -29.45 -24.94
CA ILE A 213 23.95 -30.40 -24.52
C ILE A 213 22.68 -30.21 -25.34
N GLU A 214 22.27 -28.95 -25.57
CA GLU A 214 21.02 -28.59 -26.25
C GLU A 214 21.29 -27.45 -27.25
N ILE A 215 20.99 -27.71 -28.53
CA ILE A 215 21.31 -26.79 -29.63
C ILE A 215 20.58 -25.44 -29.55
N PHE A 216 19.51 -25.38 -28.76
CA PHE A 216 18.72 -24.18 -28.53
C PHE A 216 18.93 -23.55 -27.15
N ALA A 217 19.91 -24.03 -26.37
CA ALA A 217 20.29 -23.38 -25.13
C ALA A 217 20.86 -21.97 -25.41
N PRO A 218 20.69 -21.01 -24.48
CA PRO A 218 21.35 -19.71 -24.57
C PRO A 218 22.87 -19.85 -24.77
N SER A 219 23.42 -19.22 -25.79
CA SER A 219 24.88 -19.27 -26.02
C SER A 219 25.69 -18.40 -25.05
N THR A 220 25.04 -17.64 -24.18
CA THR A 220 25.63 -16.74 -23.17
C THR A 220 24.72 -16.64 -21.95
N ASP A 221 25.30 -16.45 -20.77
CA ASP A 221 24.57 -16.17 -19.53
C ASP A 221 24.10 -14.71 -19.43
N PHE A 222 23.22 -14.40 -18.48
CA PHE A 222 22.74 -13.04 -18.26
C PHE A 222 23.69 -12.17 -17.42
N THR A 223 24.40 -12.76 -16.46
CA THR A 223 25.21 -12.05 -15.46
C THR A 223 26.48 -11.47 -16.06
N TYR A 224 27.24 -12.28 -16.80
CA TYR A 224 28.49 -11.90 -17.46
C TYR A 224 28.32 -11.63 -18.96
N GLY A 225 27.21 -12.04 -19.56
CA GLY A 225 26.94 -11.83 -20.99
C GLY A 225 27.87 -12.64 -21.87
N ASN A 226 28.40 -13.78 -21.40
CA ASN A 226 29.36 -14.58 -22.15
C ASN A 226 29.21 -16.10 -21.89
N LYS A 227 30.08 -16.91 -22.50
CA LYS A 227 30.00 -18.38 -22.45
C LYS A 227 30.42 -18.99 -21.11
N SER A 228 31.10 -18.23 -20.26
CA SER A 228 31.65 -18.72 -19.00
C SER A 228 30.68 -18.60 -17.82
N GLY A 229 29.64 -17.78 -17.94
CA GLY A 229 28.63 -17.69 -16.87
C GLY A 229 27.62 -18.83 -16.89
N HIS A 230 26.98 -19.02 -15.76
CA HIS A 230 26.14 -20.14 -15.37
C HIS A 230 24.66 -19.77 -15.30
N TYR A 231 23.82 -20.75 -15.58
CA TYR A 231 22.38 -20.64 -15.35
C TYR A 231 21.78 -22.04 -15.14
N ALA A 232 20.61 -22.06 -14.51
CA ALA A 232 19.80 -23.27 -14.43
C ALA A 232 19.04 -23.47 -15.76
N PHE A 233 19.13 -24.66 -16.35
CA PHE A 233 18.39 -25.01 -17.56
C PHE A 233 17.89 -26.45 -17.52
N VAL A 234 16.82 -26.72 -18.28
CA VAL A 234 16.32 -28.07 -18.51
C VAL A 234 16.61 -28.42 -19.96
N PRO A 235 17.42 -29.46 -20.24
CA PRO A 235 17.56 -29.97 -21.59
C PRO A 235 16.25 -30.66 -22.01
N VAL A 236 15.68 -30.24 -23.14
CA VAL A 236 14.38 -30.73 -23.60
C VAL A 236 14.62 -31.68 -24.77
N SER A 237 14.34 -32.98 -24.57
CA SER A 237 14.38 -33.92 -25.69
C SER A 237 13.38 -33.49 -26.78
N LYS A 238 13.58 -33.89 -28.04
CA LYS A 238 12.69 -33.57 -29.18
C LYS A 238 11.19 -33.86 -28.97
N ARG A 239 10.80 -34.56 -27.90
CA ARG A 239 9.41 -34.71 -27.45
C ARG A 239 9.22 -33.99 -26.12
N ILE A 240 8.36 -32.97 -26.14
CA ILE A 240 7.80 -32.34 -24.95
C ILE A 240 6.55 -33.11 -24.57
N ASP A 241 6.53 -33.66 -23.35
CA ASP A 241 5.31 -34.21 -22.77
C ASP A 241 4.53 -33.06 -22.12
N GLU A 242 3.46 -32.61 -22.78
CA GLU A 242 2.59 -31.54 -22.27
C GLU A 242 2.05 -31.89 -20.86
N GLY A 243 2.02 -30.91 -19.97
CA GLY A 243 1.53 -31.06 -18.60
C GLY A 243 2.51 -31.73 -17.63
N LYS A 244 3.73 -32.07 -18.06
CA LYS A 244 4.81 -32.49 -17.16
C LYS A 244 5.60 -31.27 -16.65
N VAL A 245 6.12 -31.37 -15.43
CA VAL A 245 6.86 -30.28 -14.76
C VAL A 245 8.21 -30.77 -14.25
N GLY A 246 9.13 -29.85 -14.00
CA GLY A 246 10.40 -30.08 -13.32
C GLY A 246 10.59 -29.03 -12.24
N TYR A 247 11.10 -29.43 -11.07
CA TYR A 247 11.27 -28.51 -9.93
C TYR A 247 12.73 -28.20 -9.69
N LEU A 248 13.08 -26.92 -9.73
CA LEU A 248 14.33 -26.38 -9.21
C LEU A 248 14.08 -25.90 -7.78
N HIS A 249 14.52 -26.69 -6.81
CA HIS A 249 14.20 -26.47 -5.41
C HIS A 249 15.34 -25.76 -4.68
N LEU A 250 15.05 -24.59 -4.11
CA LEU A 250 15.94 -23.91 -3.16
C LEU A 250 15.89 -24.63 -1.80
N GLN A 251 17.00 -25.22 -1.39
CA GLN A 251 17.12 -25.94 -0.11
C GLN A 251 17.16 -25.02 1.11
N LYS A 252 17.41 -23.72 0.90
CA LYS A 252 17.44 -22.73 1.98
C LYS A 252 16.02 -22.35 2.40
N GLN A 253 15.74 -22.39 3.70
CA GLN A 253 14.50 -21.87 4.25
C GLN A 253 14.54 -20.34 4.35
N LEU A 254 13.57 -19.67 3.72
CA LEU A 254 13.36 -18.22 3.84
C LEU A 254 12.25 -17.96 4.87
N GLN A 255 12.50 -17.03 5.79
CA GLN A 255 11.50 -16.61 6.76
C GLN A 255 10.59 -15.58 6.10
N ILE A 256 9.35 -15.97 5.83
CA ILE A 256 8.29 -15.13 5.27
C ILE A 256 7.19 -14.94 6.31
N THR A 257 6.62 -13.74 6.39
CA THR A 257 5.54 -13.38 7.32
C THR A 257 4.27 -13.01 6.55
N PRO A 258 3.06 -13.34 7.05
CA PRO A 258 1.81 -12.98 6.36
C PRO A 258 1.56 -11.47 6.22
N GLN A 259 2.27 -10.64 7.00
CA GLN A 259 2.11 -9.19 7.02
C GLN A 259 2.94 -8.47 5.94
N GLU A 260 3.83 -9.18 5.25
CA GLU A 260 4.67 -8.63 4.19
C GLU A 260 4.29 -9.23 2.84
N THR A 261 4.46 -8.44 1.76
CA THR A 261 4.35 -8.94 0.39
C THR A 261 5.75 -9.28 -0.14
N TYR A 262 5.89 -10.44 -0.77
CA TYR A 262 7.15 -10.92 -1.32
C TYR A 262 7.04 -11.07 -2.84
N CYS A 263 8.10 -10.69 -3.55
CA CYS A 263 8.20 -10.83 -5.00
C CYS A 263 9.36 -11.77 -5.35
N LEU A 264 9.13 -12.67 -6.31
CA LEU A 264 10.19 -13.41 -6.98
C LEU A 264 10.53 -12.69 -8.29
N ASN A 265 11.82 -12.43 -8.53
CA ASN A 265 12.30 -11.84 -9.78
C ASN A 265 13.44 -12.71 -10.30
N PHE A 266 13.34 -13.10 -11.57
CA PHE A 266 14.34 -13.90 -12.27
C PHE A 266 14.35 -13.54 -13.75
N GLN A 267 15.48 -13.77 -14.39
CA GLN A 267 15.63 -13.70 -15.84
C GLN A 267 15.45 -15.11 -16.40
N TYR A 268 14.75 -15.23 -17.53
CA TYR A 268 14.57 -16.52 -18.19
C TYR A 268 14.69 -16.39 -19.71
N TYR A 269 15.01 -17.51 -20.35
CA TYR A 269 15.03 -17.66 -21.80
C TYR A 269 14.24 -18.92 -22.18
N ALA A 270 13.38 -18.81 -23.18
CA ALA A 270 12.64 -19.93 -23.74
C ALA A 270 12.60 -19.83 -25.27
N TYR A 271 12.99 -20.90 -25.95
CA TYR A 271 12.99 -20.97 -27.42
C TYR A 271 11.80 -21.81 -27.91
N HIS A 272 10.96 -21.22 -28.76
CA HIS A 272 9.89 -21.87 -29.56
C HIS A 272 8.68 -22.52 -28.87
N GLN A 273 8.43 -22.37 -27.57
CA GLN A 273 7.10 -22.64 -26.97
C GLN A 273 7.01 -21.97 -25.59
N VAL A 274 5.78 -21.64 -25.18
CA VAL A 274 5.48 -20.97 -23.91
C VAL A 274 5.79 -21.94 -22.77
N ALA A 275 6.97 -21.83 -22.17
CA ALA A 275 7.20 -22.39 -20.85
C ALA A 275 6.44 -21.51 -19.85
N GLU A 276 5.40 -22.06 -19.21
CA GLU A 276 4.83 -21.44 -18.02
C GLU A 276 5.76 -21.73 -16.84
N VAL A 277 6.47 -20.71 -16.39
CA VAL A 277 7.22 -20.73 -15.13
C VAL A 277 6.26 -20.23 -14.05
N ILE A 278 5.77 -21.15 -13.22
CA ILE A 278 4.85 -20.88 -12.10
C ILE A 278 5.64 -20.86 -10.79
#